data_AF-A0A6H1ZVH7-F1
#
_entry.id   AF-A0A6H1ZVH7-F1
#
_cell.length_a   1.000
_cell.length_b   1.000
_cell.length_c   1.000
_cell.angle_alpha   90.00
_cell.angle_beta   90.00
_cell.angle_gamma   90.00
#
_symmetry.space_group_name_H-M   'P 1'
#
loop_
_entity.id
_entity.type
_entity.pdbx_description
1 polymer ?
#
loop_
_entity_poly.entity_id
_entity_poly.type
_entity_poly.pdbx_seq_one_letter_code
_entity_poly.pdbx_strand_id
1 'polypeptide(L)'
;MLSGIPTIFGINPYEESSTPEHTLGSIGITADGRYFRYAKAGATLVAGDLLQGPAQTADLSLIPTATAVGAISVTLTTGAAVTANLFADGYLVVSTTAGNGIYYRIKKHAATTGAASLVVYLKDPVKVAITASSTIDLVKNPFNGVVQNPATPTSSIVGVASKAITAAYYGWIQTKGSAAVLAGGNITVGRIVVANIGTAASVIAGANAVTEAFPIVGIAQTTIATGEHATVFLSID
;
A
#
# COMPACT_ATOMS: atom_id res chain seq x y z
N MET A 1 4.15 6.47 -23.08
CA MET A 1 3.36 5.23 -23.29
C MET A 1 2.63 4.89 -22.00
N LEU A 2 1.33 4.64 -22.04
CA LEU A 2 0.58 4.10 -20.90
C LEU A 2 0.94 2.61 -20.75
N SER A 3 2.07 2.27 -20.13
CA SER A 3 2.27 0.89 -19.69
C SER A 3 1.52 0.72 -18.37
N GLY A 4 0.25 0.33 -18.46
CA GLY A 4 -0.59 0.06 -17.30
C GLY A 4 -0.02 -1.05 -16.42
N ILE A 5 -0.55 -1.15 -15.20
CA ILE A 5 -0.33 -2.31 -14.34
C ILE A 5 -0.98 -3.53 -15.03
N PRO A 6 -0.28 -4.67 -15.17
CA PRO A 6 -0.86 -5.83 -15.84
C PRO A 6 -2.00 -6.42 -15.00
N THR A 7 -3.08 -6.81 -15.69
CA THR A 7 -4.15 -7.65 -15.14
C THR A 7 -3.86 -9.10 -15.52
N ILE A 8 -3.82 -9.98 -14.54
CA ILE A 8 -3.50 -11.40 -14.69
C ILE A 8 -4.74 -12.21 -14.35
N PHE A 9 -5.12 -13.13 -15.22
CA PHE A 9 -6.28 -14.01 -15.03
C PHE A 9 -5.85 -15.40 -14.59
N GLY A 10 -6.69 -16.09 -13.81
CA GLY A 10 -6.42 -17.46 -13.40
C GLY A 10 -5.26 -17.60 -12.43
N ILE A 11 -4.97 -16.55 -11.66
CA ILE A 11 -3.95 -16.58 -10.62
C ILE A 11 -4.26 -17.64 -9.56
N ASN A 12 -3.23 -18.19 -8.94
CA ASN A 12 -3.37 -18.97 -7.71
C ASN A 12 -3.14 -18.05 -6.50
N PRO A 13 -4.19 -17.65 -5.76
CA PRO A 13 -4.02 -16.76 -4.61
C PRO A 13 -3.32 -17.44 -3.42
N TYR A 14 -3.09 -18.76 -3.50
CA TYR A 14 -2.44 -19.54 -2.46
C TYR A 14 -0.94 -19.80 -2.73
N GLU A 15 -0.39 -19.27 -3.81
CA GLU A 15 1.05 -19.34 -4.09
C GLU A 15 1.81 -18.20 -3.40
N GLU A 16 3.05 -18.50 -3.00
CA GLU A 16 4.05 -17.50 -2.66
C GLU A 16 5.40 -17.87 -3.27
N SER A 17 6.24 -16.87 -3.46
CA SER A 17 7.57 -17.02 -4.03
C SER A 17 8.60 -16.19 -3.27
N SER A 18 9.83 -16.69 -3.19
CA SER A 18 10.95 -15.94 -2.59
C SER A 18 11.52 -14.87 -3.53
N THR A 19 11.12 -14.91 -4.80
CA THR A 19 11.53 -13.98 -5.86
C THR A 19 10.30 -13.37 -6.53
N PRO A 20 10.33 -12.10 -6.95
CA PRO A 20 9.17 -11.47 -7.57
C PRO A 20 8.83 -12.11 -8.93
N GLU A 21 7.62 -12.63 -9.08
CA GLU A 21 7.08 -13.17 -10.34
C GLU A 21 6.30 -12.11 -11.12
N HIS A 22 5.76 -11.11 -10.43
CA HIS A 22 5.00 -10.01 -11.01
C HIS A 22 5.45 -8.65 -10.48
N THR A 23 5.03 -7.59 -11.16
CA THR A 23 5.26 -6.23 -10.65
C THR A 23 4.39 -6.00 -9.41
N LEU A 24 4.93 -5.39 -8.36
CA LEU A 24 4.15 -5.07 -7.16
C LEU A 24 2.95 -4.17 -7.52
N GLY A 25 1.79 -4.50 -6.96
CA GLY A 25 0.51 -3.87 -7.26
C GLY A 25 -0.21 -4.41 -8.50
N SER A 26 0.34 -5.42 -9.20
CA SER A 26 -0.36 -6.12 -10.29
C SER A 26 -1.72 -6.63 -9.84
N ILE A 27 -2.72 -6.56 -10.72
CA ILE A 27 -4.08 -7.01 -10.40
C ILE A 27 -4.22 -8.46 -10.86
N GLY A 28 -4.63 -9.33 -9.95
CA GLY A 28 -5.03 -10.70 -10.24
C GLY A 28 -6.53 -10.86 -10.12
N ILE A 29 -7.17 -11.52 -11.08
CA ILE A 29 -8.60 -11.81 -11.05
C ILE A 29 -8.79 -13.32 -11.12
N THR A 30 -9.49 -13.89 -10.15
CA THR A 30 -9.86 -15.30 -10.10
C THR A 30 -11.12 -15.57 -10.91
N ALA A 31 -11.37 -16.84 -11.27
CA ALA A 31 -12.51 -17.23 -12.10
C ALA A 31 -13.89 -16.91 -11.46
N ASP A 32 -13.95 -16.82 -10.13
CA ASP A 32 -15.13 -16.42 -9.35
C ASP A 32 -15.27 -14.89 -9.19
N GLY A 33 -14.41 -14.10 -9.83
CA GLY A 33 -14.51 -12.64 -9.89
C GLY A 33 -13.93 -11.89 -8.69
N ARG A 34 -13.16 -12.53 -7.80
CA ARG A 34 -12.41 -11.86 -6.73
C ARG A 34 -11.16 -11.18 -7.27
N TYR A 35 -10.78 -10.06 -6.67
CA TYR A 35 -9.62 -9.26 -7.08
C TYR A 35 -8.53 -9.35 -6.02
N PHE A 36 -7.30 -9.39 -6.52
CA PHE A 36 -6.10 -9.50 -5.73
C PHE A 36 -5.06 -8.50 -6.21
N ARG A 37 -4.18 -8.08 -5.30
CA ARG A 37 -2.99 -7.29 -5.60
C ARG A 37 -1.74 -8.11 -5.28
N TYR A 38 -0.76 -8.10 -6.18
CA TYR A 38 0.52 -8.74 -5.94
C TYR A 38 1.36 -7.89 -4.99
N ALA A 39 1.82 -8.48 -3.88
CA ALA A 39 2.47 -7.76 -2.79
C ALA A 39 3.70 -8.51 -2.25
N LYS A 40 4.59 -7.76 -1.61
CA LYS A 40 5.69 -8.30 -0.81
C LYS A 40 5.34 -8.18 0.67
N ALA A 41 5.48 -9.25 1.41
CA ALA A 41 5.29 -9.30 2.85
C ALA A 41 6.45 -8.61 3.60
N GLY A 42 6.15 -7.64 4.45
CA GLY A 42 7.09 -6.97 5.37
C GLY A 42 7.26 -7.69 6.71
N ALA A 43 6.28 -8.50 7.07
CA ALA A 43 6.28 -9.45 8.18
C ALA A 43 5.54 -10.72 7.73
N THR A 44 5.62 -11.81 8.48
CA THR A 44 4.82 -13.00 8.17
C THR A 44 3.35 -12.63 8.28
N LEU A 45 2.62 -12.70 7.16
CA LEU A 45 1.19 -12.42 7.08
C LEU A 45 0.41 -13.64 7.57
N VAL A 46 -0.78 -13.43 8.09
CA VAL A 46 -1.66 -14.48 8.62
C VAL A 46 -2.96 -14.50 7.81
N ALA A 47 -3.46 -15.68 7.48
CA ALA A 47 -4.70 -15.79 6.72
C ALA A 47 -5.88 -15.16 7.49
N GLY A 48 -6.71 -14.39 6.80
CA GLY A 48 -7.86 -13.70 7.39
C GLY A 48 -7.57 -12.34 8.03
N ASP A 49 -6.30 -12.00 8.20
CA ASP A 49 -5.89 -10.72 8.79
C ASP A 49 -6.07 -9.57 7.78
N LEU A 50 -6.58 -8.45 8.29
CA LEU A 50 -6.60 -7.17 7.60
C LEU A 50 -5.19 -6.60 7.52
N LEU A 51 -4.81 -6.14 6.34
CA LEU A 51 -3.46 -5.70 6.03
C LEU A 51 -3.40 -4.21 5.72
N GLN A 52 -2.29 -3.58 6.12
CA GLN A 52 -1.92 -2.23 5.69
C GLN A 52 -0.62 -2.25 4.88
N GLY A 53 -0.37 -1.17 4.13
CA GLY A 53 0.91 -0.95 3.47
C GLY A 53 2.07 -0.79 4.46
N PRO A 54 3.31 -0.67 3.97
CA PRO A 54 4.45 -0.38 4.84
C PRO A 54 4.23 0.95 5.57
N ALA A 55 4.71 1.02 6.81
CA ALA A 55 4.67 2.25 7.60
C ALA A 55 5.32 3.42 6.85
N GLN A 56 4.66 4.57 6.89
CA GLN A 56 5.21 5.83 6.40
C GLN A 56 6.55 6.15 7.09
N THR A 57 7.49 6.76 6.36
CA THR A 57 8.74 7.28 6.92
C THR A 57 8.66 8.79 7.06
N ALA A 58 9.60 9.37 7.81
CA ALA A 58 9.70 10.82 8.02
C ALA A 58 10.19 11.60 6.78
N ASP A 59 10.21 10.99 5.59
CA ASP A 59 10.71 11.57 4.34
C ASP A 59 9.65 12.44 3.65
N LEU A 60 9.13 13.40 4.42
CA LEU A 60 8.12 14.37 4.03
C LEU A 60 8.72 15.77 4.03
N SER A 61 8.19 16.64 3.18
CA SER A 61 8.61 18.03 3.03
C SER A 61 10.10 18.21 2.78
N LEU A 62 10.70 17.31 2.00
CA LEU A 62 12.11 17.35 1.64
C LEU A 62 12.37 18.50 0.67
N ILE A 63 13.50 19.18 0.85
CA ILE A 63 13.94 20.27 0.00
C ILE A 63 14.69 19.70 -1.21
N PRO A 64 14.22 19.96 -2.44
CA PRO A 64 14.90 19.53 -3.64
C PRO A 64 15.96 20.51 -4.09
N THR A 65 16.92 19.99 -4.85
CA THR A 65 17.74 20.82 -5.75
C THR A 65 16.93 21.15 -7.01
N ALA A 66 17.10 22.36 -7.53
CA ALA A 66 16.42 22.80 -8.75
C ALA A 66 16.64 21.78 -9.88
N THR A 67 15.54 21.33 -10.48
CA THR A 67 15.53 20.28 -11.51
C THR A 67 14.70 20.77 -12.70
N ALA A 68 15.33 20.80 -13.88
CA ALA A 68 14.68 21.25 -15.10
C ALA A 68 13.66 20.24 -15.65
N VAL A 69 12.73 20.74 -16.47
CA VAL A 69 11.81 19.92 -17.26
C VAL A 69 12.61 18.94 -18.14
N GLY A 70 12.12 17.72 -18.29
CA GLY A 70 12.78 16.67 -19.08
C GLY A 70 13.80 15.84 -18.30
N ALA A 71 14.22 16.28 -17.11
CA ALA A 71 15.14 15.51 -16.27
C ALA A 71 14.51 14.19 -15.80
N ILE A 72 15.31 13.14 -15.67
CA ILE A 72 14.91 11.80 -15.20
C ILE A 72 15.42 11.51 -13.78
N SER A 73 15.95 12.52 -13.09
CA SER A 73 16.43 12.41 -11.72
C SER A 73 16.18 13.70 -10.97
N VAL A 74 15.79 13.57 -9.69
CA VAL A 74 15.62 14.67 -8.75
C VAL A 74 16.54 14.42 -7.56
N THR A 75 17.25 15.46 -7.13
CA THR A 75 18.12 15.40 -5.96
C THR A 75 17.44 16.05 -4.77
N LEU A 76 17.43 15.38 -3.64
CA LEU A 76 16.77 15.78 -2.39
C LEU A 76 17.76 15.73 -1.24
N THR A 77 17.56 16.53 -0.19
CA THR A 77 18.26 16.33 1.08
C THR A 77 17.37 15.54 2.04
N THR A 78 17.80 14.35 2.45
CA THR A 78 17.05 13.52 3.40
C THR A 78 17.33 13.95 4.85
N GLY A 79 16.37 13.74 5.75
CA GLY A 79 16.55 13.99 7.19
C GLY A 79 17.28 12.86 7.92
N ALA A 80 17.36 11.68 7.32
CA ALA A 80 17.97 10.49 7.89
C ALA A 80 18.54 9.56 6.81
N ALA A 81 19.20 8.48 7.26
CA ALA A 81 19.69 7.44 6.38
C ALA A 81 18.51 6.76 5.64
N VAL A 82 18.67 6.52 4.34
CA VAL A 82 17.69 5.82 3.52
C VAL A 82 18.36 4.58 2.96
N THR A 83 17.72 3.41 3.14
CA THR A 83 18.19 2.16 2.57
C THR A 83 18.02 2.16 1.04
N ALA A 84 18.90 1.46 0.33
CA ALA A 84 18.83 1.42 -1.13
C ALA A 84 17.46 0.92 -1.60
N ASN A 85 16.85 1.65 -2.55
CA ASN A 85 15.56 1.32 -3.15
C ASN A 85 14.37 1.20 -2.18
N LEU A 86 14.43 1.82 -1.00
CA LEU A 86 13.30 1.91 -0.07
C LEU A 86 12.02 2.46 -0.74
N PHE A 87 12.15 3.41 -1.65
CA PHE A 87 11.06 4.06 -2.36
C PHE A 87 10.89 3.59 -3.81
N ALA A 88 11.61 2.54 -4.24
CA ALA A 88 11.46 2.02 -5.59
C ALA A 88 10.01 1.57 -5.86
N ASP A 89 9.52 1.87 -7.06
CA ASP A 89 8.12 1.67 -7.48
C ASP A 89 7.06 2.41 -6.64
N GLY A 90 7.48 3.27 -5.71
CA GLY A 90 6.64 4.25 -5.03
C GLY A 90 6.50 5.55 -5.81
N TYR A 91 6.26 6.64 -5.09
CA TYR A 91 5.98 7.95 -5.66
C TYR A 91 6.84 9.04 -5.05
N LEU A 92 7.24 9.98 -5.91
CA LEU A 92 7.74 11.28 -5.53
C LEU A 92 6.61 12.28 -5.79
N VAL A 93 6.10 12.91 -4.74
CA VAL A 93 5.00 13.87 -4.83
C VAL A 93 5.53 15.26 -4.57
N VAL A 94 5.25 16.19 -5.49
CA VAL A 94 5.56 17.60 -5.28
C VAL A 94 4.38 18.24 -4.54
N SER A 95 4.58 18.56 -3.27
CA SER A 95 3.52 19.04 -2.38
C SER A 95 3.40 20.56 -2.37
N THR A 96 4.43 21.29 -2.79
CA THR A 96 4.39 22.75 -2.96
C THR A 96 5.20 23.25 -4.16
N THR A 97 4.84 24.46 -4.60
CA THR A 97 5.26 25.16 -5.83
C THR A 97 6.78 25.26 -6.05
N ALA A 98 7.28 25.11 -7.28
CA ALA A 98 6.54 24.84 -8.53
C ALA A 98 6.22 23.34 -8.71
N GLY A 99 5.14 23.03 -9.43
CA GLY A 99 4.74 21.65 -9.74
C GLY A 99 3.86 20.95 -8.71
N ASN A 100 3.24 21.71 -7.79
CA ASN A 100 2.33 21.18 -6.77
C ASN A 100 1.27 20.22 -7.37
N GLY A 101 1.07 19.08 -6.71
CA GLY A 101 0.08 18.06 -7.06
C GLY A 101 0.55 17.07 -8.11
N ILE A 102 1.75 17.26 -8.68
CA ILE A 102 2.32 16.32 -9.64
C ILE A 102 3.05 15.22 -8.88
N TYR A 103 2.68 13.97 -9.18
CA TYR A 103 3.40 12.79 -8.71
C TYR A 103 4.20 12.15 -9.84
N TYR A 104 5.35 11.59 -9.49
CA TYR A 104 6.25 10.88 -10.38
C TYR A 104 6.54 9.49 -9.83
N ARG A 105 6.60 8.48 -10.71
CA ARG A 105 6.98 7.12 -10.30
C ARG A 105 8.48 7.03 -10.10
N ILE A 106 8.88 6.51 -8.95
CA ILE A 106 10.29 6.29 -8.63
C ILE A 106 10.76 4.99 -9.27
N LYS A 107 11.88 5.06 -9.99
CA LYS A 107 12.54 3.91 -10.59
C LYS A 107 13.49 3.24 -9.60
N LYS A 108 14.41 4.02 -9.01
CA LYS A 108 15.44 3.55 -8.08
C LYS A 108 16.13 4.72 -7.39
N HIS A 109 16.85 4.43 -6.32
CA HIS A 109 17.81 5.34 -5.69
C HIS A 109 18.87 4.54 -4.93
N ALA A 110 20.05 5.12 -4.75
CA ALA A 110 21.09 4.53 -3.91
C ALA A 110 20.72 4.66 -2.42
N ALA A 111 21.44 3.94 -1.56
CA ALA A 111 21.40 4.22 -0.13
C ALA A 111 22.09 5.56 0.17
N THR A 112 21.68 6.21 1.25
CA THR A 112 22.37 7.36 1.84
C THR A 112 22.59 7.13 3.34
N THR A 113 23.66 7.69 3.88
CA THR A 113 24.02 7.58 5.30
C THR A 113 23.74 8.90 6.01
N GLY A 114 22.90 8.88 7.04
CA GLY A 114 22.52 10.08 7.78
C GLY A 114 21.75 11.09 6.92
N ALA A 115 21.70 12.34 7.36
CA ALA A 115 21.12 13.43 6.59
C ALA A 115 22.07 13.81 5.44
N ALA A 116 21.71 13.45 4.22
CA ALA A 116 22.57 13.64 3.06
C ALA A 116 21.77 13.76 1.75
N SER A 117 22.48 14.11 0.68
CA SER A 117 21.91 14.20 -0.66
C SER A 117 21.51 12.83 -1.19
N LEU A 118 20.27 12.70 -1.65
CA LEU A 118 19.70 11.51 -2.26
C LEU A 118 19.29 11.83 -3.69
N VAL A 119 19.86 11.09 -4.65
CA VAL A 119 19.44 11.15 -6.06
C VAL A 119 18.38 10.10 -6.33
N VAL A 120 17.18 10.56 -6.66
CA VAL A 120 16.01 9.73 -6.98
C VAL A 120 15.83 9.70 -8.49
N TYR A 121 15.93 8.51 -9.10
CA TYR A 121 15.67 8.34 -10.52
C TYR A 121 14.18 8.09 -10.76
N LEU A 122 13.60 8.79 -11.73
CA LEU A 122 12.20 8.72 -12.10
C LEU A 122 11.98 7.79 -13.31
N LYS A 123 10.78 7.22 -13.42
CA LYS A 123 10.37 6.46 -14.62
C LYS A 123 9.93 7.37 -15.76
N ASP A 124 9.33 8.50 -15.41
CA ASP A 124 8.86 9.52 -16.34
C ASP A 124 9.66 10.81 -16.14
N PRO A 125 9.90 11.59 -17.21
CA PRO A 125 10.62 12.85 -17.09
C PRO A 125 9.81 13.88 -16.30
N VAL A 126 10.52 14.80 -15.64
CA VAL A 126 9.95 15.96 -14.93
C VAL A 126 9.14 16.81 -15.91
N LYS A 127 7.86 17.04 -15.60
CA LYS A 127 6.90 17.74 -16.48
C LYS A 127 6.87 19.25 -16.23
N VAL A 128 7.10 19.65 -14.98
CA VAL A 128 7.18 21.04 -14.54
C VAL A 128 8.46 21.18 -13.73
N ALA A 129 9.23 22.23 -13.99
CA ALA A 129 10.49 22.46 -13.30
C ALA A 129 10.26 22.48 -11.78
N ILE A 130 11.11 21.74 -11.06
CA ILE A 130 11.13 21.71 -9.60
C ILE A 130 12.15 22.76 -9.16
N THR A 131 11.80 23.59 -8.20
CA THR A 131 12.66 24.66 -7.68
C THR A 131 13.02 24.39 -6.23
N ALA A 132 14.02 25.08 -5.69
CA ALA A 132 14.38 24.96 -4.27
C ALA A 132 13.27 25.43 -3.31
N SER A 133 12.23 26.10 -3.82
CA SER A 133 11.02 26.47 -3.06
C SER A 133 9.98 25.35 -3.00
N SER A 134 10.12 24.30 -3.82
CA SER A 134 9.23 23.15 -3.80
C SER A 134 9.48 22.32 -2.55
N THR A 135 8.45 21.64 -2.07
CA THR A 135 8.58 20.58 -1.05
C THR A 135 8.16 19.26 -1.65
N ILE A 136 8.90 18.20 -1.31
CA ILE A 136 8.74 16.88 -1.92
C ILE A 136 8.51 15.83 -0.85
N ASP A 137 7.49 15.00 -1.05
CA ASP A 137 7.20 13.84 -0.23
C ASP A 137 7.61 12.56 -0.98
N LEU A 138 8.35 11.68 -0.30
CA LEU A 138 8.68 10.35 -0.79
C LEU A 138 7.71 9.33 -0.19
N VAL A 139 6.96 8.66 -1.05
CA VAL A 139 5.92 7.70 -0.67
C VAL A 139 6.35 6.30 -1.11
N LYS A 140 6.40 5.36 -0.17
CA LYS A 140 6.69 3.95 -0.47
C LYS A 140 5.59 3.34 -1.34
N ASN A 141 5.94 2.29 -2.08
CA ASN A 141 4.92 1.48 -2.74
C ASN A 141 4.04 0.79 -1.67
N PRO A 142 2.70 0.95 -1.70
CA PRO A 142 1.81 0.38 -0.68
C PRO A 142 1.86 -1.14 -0.61
N PHE A 143 2.29 -1.81 -1.68
CA PHE A 143 2.40 -3.27 -1.78
C PHE A 143 3.83 -3.80 -1.55
N ASN A 144 4.79 -2.95 -1.18
CA ASN A 144 6.18 -3.35 -0.89
C ASN A 144 6.47 -3.33 0.62
N GLY A 145 6.26 -4.45 1.30
CA GLY A 145 6.42 -4.54 2.75
C GLY A 145 5.09 -4.43 3.50
N VAL A 146 4.07 -5.11 2.98
CA VAL A 146 2.73 -5.21 3.59
C VAL A 146 2.82 -5.90 4.95
N VAL A 147 2.05 -5.42 5.93
CA VAL A 147 2.02 -5.96 7.29
C VAL A 147 0.57 -6.07 7.78
N GLN A 148 0.34 -6.82 8.85
CA GLN A 148 -0.92 -6.78 9.59
C GLN A 148 -1.25 -5.33 9.97
N ASN A 149 -2.50 -4.92 9.79
CA ASN A 149 -2.97 -3.62 10.25
C ASN A 149 -2.83 -3.53 11.79
N PRO A 150 -1.96 -2.68 12.34
CA PRO A 150 -1.82 -2.51 13.77
C PRO A 150 -3.04 -1.77 14.34
N ALA A 151 -3.23 -1.86 15.66
CA ALA A 151 -4.25 -1.09 16.37
C ALA A 151 -4.10 0.43 16.18
N THR A 152 -2.87 0.90 15.93
CA THR A 152 -2.57 2.28 15.51
C THR A 152 -2.06 2.27 14.07
N PRO A 153 -2.94 2.38 13.06
CA PRO A 153 -2.55 2.33 11.66
C PRO A 153 -1.44 3.32 11.31
N THR A 154 -0.48 2.88 10.51
CA THR A 154 0.67 3.68 10.05
C THR A 154 0.73 3.79 8.53
N SER A 155 -0.28 3.25 7.85
CA SER A 155 -0.45 3.25 6.40
C SER A 155 -1.92 3.02 6.04
N SER A 156 -2.23 3.08 4.75
CA SER A 156 -3.57 2.73 4.26
C SER A 156 -3.79 1.22 4.28
N ILE A 157 -5.04 0.80 4.43
CA ILE A 157 -5.45 -0.60 4.23
C ILE A 157 -5.21 -0.99 2.77
N VAL A 158 -4.64 -2.17 2.54
CA VAL A 158 -4.25 -2.64 1.20
C VAL A 158 -4.85 -3.99 0.81
N GLY A 159 -5.49 -4.68 1.74
CA GLY A 159 -6.16 -5.96 1.46
C GLY A 159 -6.34 -6.83 2.70
N VAL A 160 -6.70 -8.09 2.44
CA VAL A 160 -6.78 -9.17 3.42
C VAL A 160 -5.88 -10.31 2.92
N ALA A 161 -5.15 -10.95 3.83
CA ALA A 161 -4.35 -12.12 3.49
C ALA A 161 -5.25 -13.35 3.27
N SER A 162 -5.24 -13.92 2.06
CA SER A 162 -5.97 -15.17 1.78
C SER A 162 -5.24 -16.42 2.26
N LYS A 163 -3.93 -16.30 2.51
CA LYS A 163 -3.08 -17.30 3.15
C LYS A 163 -2.02 -16.64 4.00
N ALA A 164 -1.34 -17.44 4.82
CA ALA A 164 -0.09 -17.00 5.42
C ALA A 164 0.97 -16.77 4.33
N ILE A 165 1.68 -15.65 4.38
CA ILE A 165 2.80 -15.35 3.47
C ILE A 165 4.03 -15.10 4.33
N THR A 166 5.12 -15.81 4.03
CA THR A 166 6.35 -15.73 4.79
C THR A 166 6.94 -14.32 4.70
N ALA A 167 7.55 -13.83 5.78
CA ALA A 167 8.23 -12.53 5.75
C ALA A 167 9.23 -12.44 4.58
N ALA A 168 9.23 -11.29 3.90
CA ALA A 168 10.01 -11.01 2.69
C ALA A 168 9.63 -11.79 1.41
N TYR A 169 8.67 -12.72 1.48
CA TYR A 169 8.14 -13.42 0.30
C TYR A 169 7.11 -12.55 -0.42
N TYR A 170 6.78 -12.97 -1.63
CA TYR A 170 5.81 -12.33 -2.50
C TYR A 170 4.58 -13.22 -2.66
N GLY A 171 3.41 -12.61 -2.79
CA GLY A 171 2.16 -13.33 -2.99
C GLY A 171 0.99 -12.40 -3.26
N TRP A 172 -0.22 -12.97 -3.23
CA TRP A 172 -1.46 -12.26 -3.55
C TRP A 172 -2.24 -11.92 -2.29
N ILE A 173 -2.64 -10.65 -2.16
CA ILE A 173 -3.56 -10.19 -1.11
C ILE A 173 -4.91 -9.83 -1.74
N GLN A 174 -6.01 -10.21 -1.11
CA GLN A 174 -7.34 -9.98 -1.66
C GLN A 174 -7.81 -8.56 -1.37
N THR A 175 -8.35 -7.87 -2.37
CA THR A 175 -8.83 -6.48 -2.24
C THR A 175 -10.32 -6.33 -2.53
N LYS A 176 -10.92 -7.26 -3.28
CA LYS A 176 -12.33 -7.23 -3.64
C LYS A 176 -12.98 -8.60 -3.66
N GLY A 177 -14.28 -8.62 -3.36
CA GLY A 177 -15.09 -9.83 -3.34
C GLY A 177 -15.10 -10.53 -1.98
N SER A 178 -15.80 -11.65 -1.88
CA SER A 178 -15.97 -12.39 -0.62
C SER A 178 -14.64 -12.90 -0.07
N ALA A 179 -14.28 -12.50 1.15
CA ALA A 179 -13.09 -12.96 1.87
C ALA A 179 -13.47 -13.37 3.30
N ALA A 180 -12.75 -14.34 3.85
CA ALA A 180 -12.76 -14.59 5.28
C ALA A 180 -11.91 -13.53 5.98
N VAL A 181 -12.49 -12.83 6.95
CA VAL A 181 -11.81 -11.74 7.69
C VAL A 181 -12.00 -11.91 9.18
N LEU A 182 -10.94 -11.69 9.96
CA LEU A 182 -10.96 -11.74 11.42
C LEU A 182 -11.84 -10.63 12.01
N ALA A 183 -12.85 -10.99 12.80
CA ALA A 183 -13.68 -10.03 13.52
C ALA A 183 -13.14 -9.74 14.92
N GLY A 184 -12.91 -8.45 15.22
CA GLY A 184 -12.52 -7.97 16.54
C GLY A 184 -13.70 -7.50 17.40
N GLY A 185 -14.93 -7.71 16.92
CA GLY A 185 -16.17 -7.40 17.59
C GLY A 185 -17.33 -8.14 16.93
N ASN A 186 -18.51 -8.13 17.53
CA ASN A 186 -19.69 -8.71 16.90
C ASN A 186 -20.11 -7.89 15.66
N ILE A 187 -20.33 -8.56 14.54
CA ILE A 187 -20.75 -7.92 13.28
C ILE A 187 -22.04 -8.58 12.82
N THR A 188 -23.09 -7.81 12.66
CA THR A 188 -24.35 -8.31 12.08
C THR A 188 -24.27 -8.30 10.55
N VAL A 189 -24.88 -9.30 9.92
CA VAL A 189 -25.03 -9.36 8.45
C VAL A 189 -25.57 -8.05 7.86
N GLY A 190 -25.06 -7.66 6.70
CA GLY A 190 -25.47 -6.46 5.97
C GLY A 190 -24.91 -5.15 6.52
N ARG A 191 -24.19 -5.18 7.66
CA ARG A 191 -23.54 -3.98 8.18
C ARG A 191 -22.27 -3.65 7.41
N ILE A 192 -21.96 -2.35 7.39
CA ILE A 192 -20.66 -1.86 6.96
C ILE A 192 -19.60 -2.40 7.91
N VAL A 193 -18.48 -2.79 7.34
CA VAL A 193 -17.32 -3.32 8.03
C VAL A 193 -16.17 -2.35 7.85
N VAL A 194 -15.51 -2.00 8.96
CA VAL A 194 -14.38 -1.07 9.00
C VAL A 194 -13.17 -1.71 9.70
N ALA A 195 -12.00 -1.13 9.48
CA ALA A 195 -10.79 -1.53 10.21
C ALA A 195 -10.96 -1.33 11.73
N ASN A 196 -10.49 -2.30 12.52
CA ASN A 196 -10.47 -2.19 13.97
C ASN A 196 -9.18 -1.52 14.46
N ILE A 197 -9.33 -0.55 15.38
CA ILE A 197 -8.21 0.14 16.04
C ILE A 197 -8.01 -0.30 17.51
N GLY A 198 -8.87 -1.16 18.04
CA GLY A 198 -8.73 -1.76 19.38
C GLY A 198 -8.06 -3.14 19.35
N THR A 199 -8.14 -3.84 18.22
CA THR A 199 -7.51 -5.17 18.04
C THR A 199 -6.87 -5.22 16.66
N ALA A 200 -5.55 -5.39 16.63
CA ALA A 200 -4.79 -5.47 15.39
C ALA A 200 -5.34 -6.56 14.45
N ALA A 201 -5.15 -6.33 13.15
CA ALA A 201 -5.47 -7.21 12.04
C ALA A 201 -6.96 -7.57 11.88
N SER A 202 -7.84 -6.98 12.68
CA SER A 202 -9.26 -7.33 12.70
C SER A 202 -10.16 -6.23 12.15
N VAL A 203 -11.42 -6.57 11.95
CA VAL A 203 -12.48 -5.65 11.53
C VAL A 203 -13.60 -5.58 12.58
N ILE A 204 -14.38 -4.50 12.55
CA ILE A 204 -15.56 -4.29 13.38
C ILE A 204 -16.72 -3.76 12.55
N ALA A 205 -17.92 -3.78 13.13
CA ALA A 205 -19.09 -3.15 12.52
C ALA A 205 -18.92 -1.62 12.55
N GLY A 206 -19.16 -0.97 11.40
CA GLY A 206 -19.31 0.47 11.33
C GLY A 206 -20.68 0.92 11.86
N ALA A 207 -20.73 2.16 12.35
CA ALA A 207 -21.95 2.91 12.62
C ALA A 207 -22.77 3.18 11.32
N ASN A 208 -22.23 3.91 10.33
CA ASN A 208 -22.76 4.11 8.98
C ASN A 208 -21.71 4.76 8.02
N ALA A 209 -21.87 4.59 6.70
CA ALA A 209 -20.89 5.00 5.68
C ALA A 209 -20.58 6.52 5.63
N VAL A 210 -21.39 7.35 6.26
CA VAL A 210 -21.29 8.82 6.17
C VAL A 210 -20.60 9.41 7.41
N THR A 211 -20.67 8.72 8.55
CA THR A 211 -20.07 9.16 9.81
C THR A 211 -18.95 8.24 10.29
N GLU A 212 -18.58 7.22 9.51
CA GLU A 212 -17.44 6.37 9.84
C GLU A 212 -16.14 7.18 9.88
N ALA A 213 -15.47 7.12 11.02
CA ALA A 213 -14.12 7.66 11.19
C ALA A 213 -13.02 6.66 10.81
N PHE A 214 -13.39 5.41 10.50
CA PHE A 214 -12.47 4.32 10.20
C PHE A 214 -12.51 3.92 8.72
N PRO A 215 -11.39 3.43 8.16
CA PRO A 215 -11.36 2.95 6.78
C PRO A 215 -12.42 1.87 6.53
N ILE A 216 -13.28 2.10 5.55
CA ILE A 216 -14.28 1.13 5.12
C ILE A 216 -13.58 -0.02 4.39
N VAL A 217 -13.85 -1.25 4.84
CA VAL A 217 -13.27 -2.49 4.30
C VAL A 217 -14.26 -3.19 3.36
N GLY A 218 -15.55 -3.12 3.69
CA GLY A 218 -16.57 -3.80 2.90
C GLY A 218 -17.91 -3.92 3.62
N ILE A 219 -18.69 -4.94 3.24
CA ILE A 219 -20.00 -5.26 3.82
C ILE A 219 -20.02 -6.70 4.35
N ALA A 220 -20.56 -6.91 5.54
CA ALA A 220 -20.69 -8.24 6.13
C ALA A 220 -21.71 -9.10 5.36
N GLN A 221 -21.31 -10.27 4.89
CA GLN A 221 -22.21 -11.24 4.24
C GLN A 221 -22.78 -12.27 5.22
N THR A 222 -22.21 -12.34 6.42
CA THR A 222 -22.63 -13.26 7.49
C THR A 222 -22.62 -12.52 8.84
N THR A 223 -23.33 -13.06 9.83
CA THR A 223 -23.19 -12.60 11.22
C THR A 223 -21.97 -13.25 11.84
N ILE A 224 -21.20 -12.47 12.59
CA ILE A 224 -19.84 -12.80 13.01
C ILE A 224 -19.68 -12.56 14.50
N ALA A 225 -19.17 -13.53 15.24
CA ALA A 225 -18.75 -13.35 16.61
C ALA A 225 -17.31 -12.85 16.70
N THR A 226 -17.00 -12.14 17.78
CA THR A 226 -15.65 -11.68 18.08
C THR A 226 -14.67 -12.86 18.16
N GLY A 227 -13.52 -12.74 17.52
CA GLY A 227 -12.48 -13.78 17.47
C GLY A 227 -12.68 -14.82 16.38
N GLU A 228 -13.76 -14.72 15.61
CA GLU A 228 -14.06 -15.63 14.50
C GLU A 228 -13.72 -15.01 13.14
N HIS A 229 -13.64 -15.87 12.12
CA HIS A 229 -13.49 -15.46 10.73
C HIS A 229 -14.82 -15.57 10.03
N ALA A 230 -15.19 -14.54 9.30
CA ALA A 230 -16.43 -14.56 8.56
C ALA A 230 -16.36 -13.82 7.25
N THR A 231 -17.38 -14.06 6.45
CA THR A 231 -17.40 -13.63 5.06
C THR A 231 -17.77 -12.16 4.98
N VAL A 232 -16.82 -11.35 4.51
CA VAL A 232 -16.98 -9.93 4.19
C VAL A 232 -16.80 -9.76 2.69
N PHE A 233 -17.70 -9.03 2.04
CA PHE A 233 -17.50 -8.60 0.66
C PHE A 233 -16.58 -7.38 0.67
N LEU A 234 -15.32 -7.57 0.28
CA LEU A 234 -14.29 -6.53 0.29
C LEU A 234 -14.52 -5.49 -0.83
N SER A 235 -14.20 -4.24 -0.52
CA SER A 235 -14.24 -3.10 -1.44
C SER A 235 -13.07 -2.13 -1.19
N ILE A 236 -11.85 -2.66 -1.06
CA ILE A 236 -10.63 -1.91 -0.70
C ILE A 236 -10.01 -1.21 -1.92
N ASP A 237 -10.41 -1.61 -3.13
CA ASP A 237 -9.92 -1.13 -4.44
C ASP A 237 -11.06 -0.53 -5.28
#